data_AF-A0AAV8WE48-F1
#
_entry.id   AF-A0AAV8WE48-F1
#
_cell.length_a   1.000
_cell.length_b   1.000
_cell.length_c   1.000
_cell.angle_alpha   90.00
_cell.angle_beta   90.00
_cell.angle_gamma   90.00
#
_symmetry.space_group_name_H-M   'P 1'
#
loop_
_entity.id
_entity.type
_entity.pdbx_description
1 polymer ?
#
loop_
_entity_poly.entity_id
_entity_poly.type
_entity_poly.pdbx_seq_one_letter_code
_entity_poly.pdbx_strand_id
1 'polypeptide(L)'
;MGMMQLTRQIILLNFLLIIPVNGFLDYDIIDGYFKHRHIHYASIIGCFSTRKEQLRILKRFIMKPMTSIFDLNKIIVKNVFRTSLQLGIVVDGDCEGVKQLLEISGHHNYFNENYHWLVLTLKGNITYIFENVRMYINADIQIVFPESVINYTVLEVYNPAHGRGGSVKFHKVGFYNSYHKYKFKAQRRCKYWIRRNMTGVTLRSLIVLPIHFEGRLLDYLNKEDQREINTFNRFNYNLISSCQRYYNFS
;
A
#
# COMPACT_ATOMS: atom_id res chain seq x y z
N MET A 1 -15.01 72.69 13.88
CA MET A 1 -16.20 71.82 13.86
C MET A 1 -16.34 71.27 12.45
N GLY A 2 -16.21 69.94 12.30
CA GLY A 2 -16.47 69.07 11.13
C GLY A 2 -15.96 69.48 9.74
N MET A 3 -15.05 68.78 9.05
CA MET A 3 -14.97 67.37 8.58
C MET A 3 -15.17 67.26 7.05
N MET A 4 -14.14 66.70 6.42
CA MET A 4 -14.16 65.70 5.34
C MET A 4 -14.79 66.01 3.98
N GLN A 5 -13.96 65.92 2.92
CA GLN A 5 -14.15 64.99 1.80
C GLN A 5 -12.78 64.70 1.16
N LEU A 6 -12.16 63.56 1.49
CA LEU A 6 -12.17 62.31 0.71
C LEU A 6 -11.18 62.30 -0.48
N THR A 7 -9.90 62.11 -0.15
CA THR A 7 -8.89 61.58 -1.08
C THR A 7 -9.11 60.07 -1.27
N ARG A 8 -9.38 59.65 -2.50
CA ARG A 8 -9.46 58.24 -2.91
C ARG A 8 -8.07 57.61 -2.87
N GLN A 9 -7.82 56.70 -1.91
CA GLN A 9 -6.70 55.76 -1.99
C GLN A 9 -7.15 54.50 -2.74
N ILE A 10 -6.41 54.15 -3.79
CA ILE A 10 -6.51 52.89 -4.52
C ILE A 10 -5.79 51.82 -3.68
N ILE A 11 -6.54 50.89 -3.11
CA ILE A 11 -6.00 49.69 -2.47
C ILE A 11 -5.76 48.66 -3.58
N LEU A 12 -4.50 48.48 -3.98
CA LEU A 12 -4.03 47.34 -4.77
C LEU A 12 -4.04 46.10 -3.88
N LEU A 13 -5.13 45.34 -3.92
CA LEU A 13 -5.18 43.99 -3.36
C LEU A 13 -4.35 43.08 -4.27
N ASN A 14 -3.12 42.79 -3.85
CA ASN A 14 -2.33 41.67 -4.38
C ASN A 14 -3.09 40.37 -4.04
N PHE A 15 -3.95 39.93 -4.96
CA PHE A 15 -4.38 38.54 -4.99
C PHE A 15 -3.13 37.69 -5.27
N LEU A 16 -2.53 37.18 -4.19
CA LEU A 16 -1.71 35.99 -4.25
C LEU A 16 -2.58 34.91 -4.90
N LEU A 17 -2.35 34.67 -6.19
CA LEU A 17 -2.78 33.46 -6.86
C LEU A 17 -2.15 32.30 -6.08
N ILE A 18 -2.91 31.76 -5.12
CA ILE A 18 -2.66 30.45 -4.55
C ILE A 18 -2.93 29.51 -5.73
N ILE A 19 -1.89 29.24 -6.52
CA ILE A 19 -1.92 28.13 -7.46
C ILE A 19 -2.06 26.90 -6.56
N PRO A 20 -3.19 26.17 -6.60
CA PRO A 20 -3.28 24.93 -5.86
C PRO A 20 -2.18 24.03 -6.42
N VAL A 21 -1.16 23.77 -5.60
CA VAL A 21 -0.20 22.72 -5.90
C VAL A 21 -1.00 21.44 -5.80
N ASN A 22 -1.37 20.87 -6.95
CA ASN A 22 -2.34 19.79 -7.04
C ASN A 22 -1.82 18.44 -6.52
N GLY A 23 -0.70 18.40 -5.79
CA GLY A 23 -0.06 17.15 -5.39
C GLY A 23 1.05 17.31 -4.34
N PHE A 24 1.27 16.27 -3.53
CA PHE A 24 2.30 16.23 -2.50
C PHE A 24 3.36 15.14 -2.76
N LEU A 25 4.56 15.59 -3.13
CA LEU A 25 5.74 14.74 -3.29
C LEU A 25 6.93 15.35 -2.54
N ASP A 26 7.14 14.91 -1.29
CA ASP A 26 8.30 15.33 -0.49
C ASP A 26 9.54 14.48 -0.84
N TYR A 27 10.55 15.16 -1.37
CA TYR A 27 11.79 14.54 -1.84
C TYR A 27 12.61 13.88 -0.75
N ASP A 28 12.64 14.46 0.45
CA ASP A 28 13.47 13.94 1.53
C ASP A 28 12.85 12.66 2.12
N ILE A 29 11.51 12.60 2.13
CA ILE A 29 10.77 11.38 2.46
C ILE A 29 11.06 10.28 1.43
N ILE A 30 10.97 10.60 0.14
CA ILE A 30 11.21 9.65 -0.96
C ILE A 30 12.65 9.12 -0.91
N ASP A 31 13.65 9.99 -0.78
CA ASP A 31 15.06 9.59 -0.70
C ASP A 31 15.33 8.75 0.55
N GLY A 32 14.72 9.11 1.69
CA GLY A 32 14.80 8.33 2.93
C GLY A 32 14.21 6.92 2.77
N TYR A 33 13.06 6.81 2.10
CA TYR A 33 12.42 5.54 1.80
C TYR A 33 13.27 4.67 0.86
N PHE A 34 13.78 5.23 -0.24
CA PHE A 34 14.62 4.50 -1.19
C PHE A 34 15.90 3.97 -0.55
N LYS A 35 16.55 4.78 0.29
CA LYS A 35 17.73 4.35 1.06
C LYS A 35 17.39 3.21 2.02
N HIS A 36 16.29 3.33 2.75
CA HIS A 36 15.88 2.31 3.70
C HIS A 36 15.52 0.98 3.03
N ARG A 37 14.85 1.03 1.88
CA ARG A 37 14.40 -0.14 1.13
C ARG A 37 15.42 -0.68 0.13
N HIS A 38 16.59 -0.04 0.01
CA HIS A 38 17.60 -0.38 -1.00
C HIS A 38 17.05 -0.35 -2.45
N ILE A 39 16.24 0.66 -2.77
CA ILE A 39 15.61 0.80 -4.09
C ILE A 39 16.59 1.42 -5.09
N HIS A 40 16.81 0.72 -6.20
CA HIS A 40 17.72 1.13 -7.28
C HIS A 40 17.01 1.57 -8.57
N TYR A 41 15.75 1.19 -8.75
CA TYR A 41 14.90 1.60 -9.87
C TYR A 41 13.60 2.15 -9.31
N ALA A 42 13.16 3.30 -9.82
CA ALA A 42 11.96 3.94 -9.30
C ALA A 42 11.06 4.49 -10.40
N SER A 43 9.76 4.50 -10.13
CA SER A 43 8.75 5.19 -10.91
C SER A 43 8.00 6.14 -10.00
N ILE A 44 7.99 7.43 -10.33
CA ILE A 44 7.25 8.46 -9.61
C ILE A 44 6.02 8.81 -10.44
N ILE A 45 4.84 8.67 -9.84
CA ILE A 45 3.55 8.89 -10.47
C ILE A 45 2.85 10.02 -9.72
N GLY A 46 2.48 11.07 -10.45
CA GLY A 46 1.77 12.22 -9.87
C GLY A 46 0.97 13.00 -10.90
N CYS A 47 0.16 13.93 -10.44
CA CYS A 47 -0.65 14.82 -11.27
C CYS A 47 0.12 16.12 -11.54
N PHE A 48 1.11 16.02 -12.44
CA PHE A 48 1.98 17.13 -12.77
C PHE A 48 1.26 18.16 -13.63
N SER A 49 1.27 19.42 -13.18
CA SER A 49 0.62 20.51 -13.91
C SER A 49 1.47 21.00 -15.08
N THR A 50 2.80 20.83 -15.00
CA THR A 50 3.73 21.27 -16.04
C THR A 50 4.91 20.33 -16.25
N ARG A 51 5.48 20.31 -17.46
CA ARG A 51 6.74 19.58 -17.74
C ARG A 51 7.93 20.11 -16.93
N LYS A 52 7.90 21.39 -16.53
CA LYS A 52 8.93 21.99 -15.67
C LYS A 52 8.97 21.34 -14.29
N GLU A 53 7.81 20.97 -13.73
CA GLU A 53 7.69 20.29 -12.45
C GLU A 53 8.31 18.88 -12.51
N GLN A 54 7.99 18.11 -13.55
CA GLN A 54 8.61 16.80 -13.81
C GLN A 54 10.14 16.91 -13.92
N LEU A 55 10.64 17.91 -14.65
CA LEU A 55 12.08 18.14 -14.78
C LEU A 55 12.74 18.54 -13.46
N ARG A 56 12.06 19.27 -12.58
CA ARG A 56 12.57 19.61 -11.24
C ARG A 56 12.72 18.35 -10.38
N ILE A 57 11.73 17.45 -10.43
CA ILE A 57 11.78 16.17 -9.73
C ILE A 57 12.92 15.32 -10.29
N LEU A 58 12.98 15.13 -11.62
CA LEU A 58 14.06 14.39 -12.27
C LEU A 58 15.43 14.94 -11.86
N LYS A 59 15.62 16.26 -11.89
CA LYS A 59 16.88 16.91 -11.50
C LYS A 59 17.33 16.55 -10.09
N ARG A 60 16.41 16.44 -9.13
CA ARG A 60 16.73 16.03 -7.76
C ARG A 60 17.12 14.55 -7.65
N PHE A 61 16.68 13.72 -8.60
CA PHE A 61 16.99 12.30 -8.67
C PHE A 61 18.07 11.91 -9.70
N ILE A 62 18.75 12.87 -10.34
CA ILE A 62 19.81 12.58 -11.35
C ILE A 62 20.93 11.70 -10.78
N MET A 63 21.25 11.82 -9.49
CA MET A 63 22.30 11.03 -8.81
C MET A 63 21.76 9.82 -8.02
N LYS A 64 20.52 9.42 -8.27
CA LYS A 64 19.72 8.50 -7.44
C LYS A 64 19.19 7.35 -8.32
N PRO A 65 18.46 6.35 -7.78
CA PRO A 65 17.82 5.26 -8.55
C PRO A 65 17.37 5.70 -9.94
N MET A 66 17.52 4.83 -10.94
CA MET A 66 17.08 5.12 -12.30
C MET A 66 15.57 5.39 -12.25
N THR A 67 15.21 6.68 -12.31
CA THR A 67 13.89 7.19 -11.96
C THR A 67 13.15 7.57 -13.23
N SER A 68 12.00 6.97 -13.43
CA SER A 68 11.03 7.37 -14.44
C SER A 68 9.92 8.19 -13.79
N ILE A 69 9.37 9.16 -14.52
CA ILE A 69 8.29 10.01 -14.03
C ILE A 69 7.11 9.91 -14.97
N PHE A 70 5.93 9.69 -14.41
CA PHE A 70 4.69 9.53 -15.14
C PHE A 70 3.63 10.49 -14.63
N ASP A 71 3.00 11.20 -15.57
CA ASP A 71 1.76 11.93 -15.33
C ASP A 71 0.62 10.90 -15.19
N LEU A 72 -0.04 10.88 -14.04
CA LEU A 72 -1.12 9.95 -13.71
C LEU A 72 -2.23 9.96 -14.76
N ASN A 73 -2.51 11.11 -15.37
CA ASN A 73 -3.58 11.26 -16.37
C ASN A 73 -3.22 10.67 -17.74
N LYS A 74 -1.94 10.32 -17.97
CA LYS A 74 -1.42 9.85 -19.26
C LYS A 74 -0.73 8.49 -19.14
N ILE A 75 -0.75 7.89 -17.95
CA ILE A 75 0.03 6.69 -17.68
C ILE A 75 -0.65 5.46 -18.27
N ILE A 76 0.15 4.65 -18.97
CA ILE A 76 -0.21 3.29 -19.30
C ILE A 76 0.44 2.42 -18.24
N VAL A 77 -0.35 1.97 -17.25
CA VAL A 77 0.12 1.23 -16.07
C VAL A 77 1.10 0.11 -16.44
N LYS A 78 0.76 -0.70 -17.46
CA LYS A 78 1.61 -1.80 -17.93
C LYS A 78 3.04 -1.37 -18.31
N ASN A 79 3.27 -0.13 -18.74
CA ASN A 79 4.60 0.37 -19.12
C ASN A 79 5.49 0.62 -17.90
N VAL A 80 4.90 0.87 -16.73
CA VAL A 80 5.61 1.09 -15.47
C VAL A 80 6.16 -0.24 -14.93
N PHE A 81 5.36 -1.31 -15.03
CA PHE A 81 5.63 -2.60 -14.40
C PHE A 81 6.25 -3.65 -15.37
N ARG A 82 6.97 -3.21 -16.41
CA ARG A 82 7.56 -4.12 -17.42
C ARG A 82 8.83 -4.84 -16.97
N THR A 83 9.31 -4.60 -15.76
CA THR A 83 10.63 -5.03 -15.31
C THR A 83 10.54 -6.23 -14.36
N SER A 84 11.51 -7.14 -14.44
CA SER A 84 11.73 -8.21 -13.46
C SER A 84 12.54 -7.73 -12.25
N LEU A 85 12.95 -6.46 -12.23
CA LEU A 85 13.75 -5.86 -11.16
C LEU A 85 12.84 -5.36 -10.02
N GLN A 86 13.40 -5.28 -8.80
CA GLN A 86 12.76 -4.59 -7.69
C GLN A 86 12.56 -3.12 -8.04
N LEU A 87 11.31 -2.67 -7.99
CA LEU A 87 10.90 -1.33 -8.41
C LEU A 87 10.25 -0.59 -7.24
N GLY A 88 10.77 0.59 -6.93
CA GLY A 88 10.10 1.55 -6.07
C GLY A 88 9.02 2.29 -6.85
N ILE A 89 7.79 2.29 -6.35
CA ILE A 89 6.69 3.05 -6.95
C ILE A 89 6.26 4.13 -5.97
N VAL A 90 6.51 5.38 -6.32
CA VAL A 90 6.07 6.53 -5.55
C VAL A 90 4.82 7.09 -6.20
N VAL A 91 3.77 7.27 -5.42
CA VAL A 91 2.50 7.81 -5.90
C VAL A 91 2.11 9.00 -5.05
N ASP A 92 1.75 10.08 -5.72
CA ASP A 92 1.03 11.18 -5.12
C ASP A 92 -0.43 10.77 -4.88
N GLY A 93 -0.77 10.51 -3.62
CA GLY A 93 -2.07 10.03 -3.16
C GLY A 93 -3.18 11.08 -3.20
N ASP A 94 -2.85 12.36 -3.44
CA ASP A 94 -3.85 13.43 -3.49
C ASP A 94 -4.47 13.64 -4.88
N CYS A 95 -3.94 12.98 -5.90
CA CYS A 95 -4.43 13.06 -7.27
C CYS A 95 -5.76 12.29 -7.47
N GLU A 96 -6.66 12.85 -8.29
CA GLU A 96 -8.02 12.31 -8.52
C GLU A 96 -8.04 10.88 -9.10
N GLY A 97 -7.03 10.49 -9.89
CA GLY A 97 -6.93 9.16 -10.53
C GLY A 97 -6.30 8.05 -9.68
N VAL A 98 -5.90 8.31 -8.43
CA VAL A 98 -5.08 7.36 -7.65
C VAL A 98 -5.86 6.09 -7.34
N LYS A 99 -7.14 6.20 -7.01
CA LYS A 99 -7.99 5.04 -6.72
C LYS A 99 -8.02 4.08 -7.91
N GLN A 100 -8.21 4.61 -9.11
CA GLN A 100 -8.21 3.81 -10.34
C GLN A 100 -6.84 3.15 -10.60
N LEU A 101 -5.74 3.89 -10.38
CA LEU A 101 -4.39 3.33 -10.48
C LEU A 101 -4.20 2.16 -9.52
N LEU A 102 -4.63 2.28 -8.26
CA LEU A 102 -4.52 1.23 -7.25
C LEU A 102 -5.37 0.01 -7.63
N GLU A 103 -6.61 0.21 -8.09
CA GLU A 103 -7.51 -0.86 -8.51
C GLU A 103 -6.96 -1.67 -9.69
N ILE A 104 -6.45 -0.99 -10.73
CA ILE A 104 -5.81 -1.63 -11.89
C ILE A 104 -4.54 -2.37 -11.44
N SER A 105 -3.73 -1.76 -10.59
CA SER A 105 -2.49 -2.37 -10.09
C SER A 105 -2.76 -3.61 -9.24
N GLY A 106 -3.82 -3.59 -8.43
CA GLY A 106 -4.27 -4.75 -7.67
C GLY A 106 -4.75 -5.89 -8.56
N HIS A 107 -5.48 -5.59 -9.64
CA HIS A 107 -5.90 -6.61 -10.61
C HIS A 107 -4.72 -7.31 -11.29
N HIS A 108 -3.62 -6.61 -11.49
CA HIS A 108 -2.39 -7.15 -12.07
C HIS A 108 -1.39 -7.70 -11.05
N ASN A 109 -1.75 -7.76 -9.76
CA ASN A 109 -0.88 -8.22 -8.66
C ASN A 109 0.42 -7.41 -8.53
N TYR A 110 0.39 -6.11 -8.84
CA TYR A 110 1.56 -5.23 -8.76
C TYR A 110 1.89 -4.74 -7.36
N PHE A 111 1.32 -5.31 -6.31
CA PHE A 111 1.65 -4.97 -4.91
C PHE A 111 2.56 -5.99 -4.24
N ASN A 112 3.04 -7.01 -4.95
CA ASN A 112 3.90 -8.06 -4.37
C ASN A 112 5.29 -7.52 -3.94
N GLU A 113 6.13 -8.40 -3.42
CA GLU A 113 7.47 -8.10 -2.90
C GLU A 113 8.47 -7.52 -3.91
N ASN A 114 8.19 -7.54 -5.21
CA ASN A 114 9.03 -6.90 -6.22
C ASN A 114 8.68 -5.42 -6.43
N TYR A 115 7.54 -4.98 -5.91
CA TYR A 115 7.01 -3.64 -6.10
C TYR A 115 6.83 -2.96 -4.75
N HIS A 116 7.74 -2.05 -4.43
CA HIS A 116 7.74 -1.34 -3.14
C HIS A 116 7.02 -0.01 -3.29
N TRP A 117 5.76 0.04 -2.85
CA TRP A 117 4.91 1.23 -3.01
C TRP A 117 5.07 2.20 -1.84
N LEU A 118 5.20 3.48 -2.19
CA LEU A 118 5.14 4.62 -1.30
C LEU A 118 4.06 5.58 -1.79
N VAL A 119 2.96 5.70 -1.05
CA VAL A 119 1.89 6.66 -1.31
C VAL A 119 2.08 7.85 -0.38
N LEU A 120 2.27 9.05 -0.94
CA LEU A 120 2.41 10.30 -0.20
C LEU A 120 1.10 11.08 -0.26
N THR A 121 0.63 11.61 0.86
CA THR A 121 -0.59 12.42 0.87
C THR A 121 -0.56 13.45 1.99
N LEU A 122 -1.25 14.56 1.80
CA LEU A 122 -1.54 15.54 2.84
C LEU A 122 -2.78 15.18 3.66
N LYS A 123 -3.62 14.26 3.17
CA LYS A 123 -4.86 13.86 3.82
C LYS A 123 -4.59 12.74 4.84
N GLY A 124 -4.87 13.02 6.11
CA GLY A 124 -4.77 12.01 7.17
C GLY A 124 -5.76 10.84 7.04
N ASN A 125 -6.85 11.03 6.28
CA ASN A 125 -7.84 9.98 5.99
C ASN A 125 -7.77 9.57 4.52
N ILE A 126 -6.79 8.76 4.16
CA ILE A 126 -6.63 8.19 2.81
C ILE A 126 -7.06 6.72 2.74
N THR A 127 -7.55 6.12 3.82
CA THR A 127 -7.87 4.68 3.87
C THR A 127 -8.91 4.27 2.81
N TYR A 128 -9.84 5.18 2.48
CA TYR A 128 -10.91 4.95 1.51
C TYR A 128 -10.42 4.64 0.08
N ILE A 129 -9.23 5.10 -0.34
CA ILE A 129 -8.72 4.79 -1.70
C ILE A 129 -8.27 3.34 -1.83
N PHE A 130 -8.09 2.65 -0.70
CA PHE A 130 -7.72 1.23 -0.65
C PHE A 130 -8.93 0.31 -0.48
N GLU A 131 -10.14 0.87 -0.36
CA GLU A 131 -11.38 0.09 -0.38
C GLU A 131 -11.50 -0.63 -1.73
N ASN A 132 -11.78 -1.94 -1.69
CA ASN A 132 -11.90 -2.82 -2.86
C ASN A 132 -10.63 -3.01 -3.71
N VAL A 133 -9.48 -2.47 -3.28
CA VAL A 133 -8.21 -2.72 -3.95
C VAL A 133 -7.77 -4.16 -3.65
N ARG A 134 -7.55 -4.93 -4.71
CA ARG A 134 -7.08 -6.32 -4.61
C ARG A 134 -5.65 -6.36 -4.06
N MET A 135 -5.54 -6.77 -2.81
CA MET A 135 -4.28 -6.95 -2.10
C MET A 135 -4.26 -8.31 -1.40
N TYR A 136 -3.04 -8.80 -1.14
CA TYR A 136 -2.80 -10.07 -0.47
C TYR A 136 -1.75 -9.90 0.63
N ILE A 137 -1.52 -10.94 1.43
CA ILE A 137 -0.66 -10.88 2.62
C ILE A 137 0.77 -10.41 2.33
N ASN A 138 1.28 -10.65 1.12
CA ASN A 138 2.61 -10.24 0.68
C ASN A 138 2.71 -8.77 0.26
N ALA A 139 1.59 -8.03 0.22
CA ALA A 139 1.53 -6.65 -0.23
C ALA A 139 2.63 -5.77 0.40
N ASP A 140 3.33 -4.97 -0.40
CA ASP A 140 4.35 -4.03 0.04
C ASP A 140 3.96 -2.59 -0.32
N ILE A 141 3.09 -2.03 0.51
CA ILE A 141 2.55 -0.68 0.36
C ILE A 141 2.72 0.07 1.66
N GLN A 142 3.33 1.25 1.57
CA GLN A 142 3.42 2.21 2.65
C GLN A 142 2.73 3.52 2.28
N ILE A 143 2.01 4.09 3.23
CA ILE A 143 1.41 5.41 3.13
C ILE A 143 2.17 6.34 4.08
N VAL A 144 2.50 7.53 3.61
CA VAL A 144 3.06 8.59 4.43
C VAL A 144 2.18 9.83 4.36
N PHE A 145 1.79 10.33 5.54
CA PHE A 145 0.99 11.54 5.69
C PHE A 145 1.43 12.36 6.92
N PRO A 146 1.22 13.69 6.91
CA PRO A 146 1.61 14.53 8.02
C PRO A 146 0.71 14.31 9.24
N GLU A 147 1.31 14.13 10.42
CA GLU A 147 0.64 14.31 11.72
C GLU A 147 0.82 15.76 12.21
N SER A 148 1.92 16.42 11.82
CA SER A 148 2.18 17.84 12.07
C SER A 148 3.08 18.41 10.96
N VAL A 149 3.43 19.69 11.06
CA VAL A 149 4.30 20.38 10.08
C VAL A 149 5.64 19.67 9.86
N ILE A 150 6.17 19.00 10.88
CA ILE A 150 7.50 18.38 10.85
C ILE A 150 7.48 16.86 11.02
N ASN A 151 6.35 16.29 11.45
CA ASN A 151 6.23 14.86 11.74
C ASN A 151 5.24 14.20 10.80
N TYR A 152 5.67 13.09 10.21
CA TYR A 152 4.89 12.28 9.30
C TYR A 152 4.76 10.87 9.85
N THR A 153 3.59 10.28 9.70
CA THR A 153 3.36 8.88 10.05
C THR A 153 3.53 7.98 8.83
N VAL A 154 4.13 6.81 9.06
CA VAL A 154 4.24 5.74 8.06
C VAL A 154 3.30 4.61 8.45
N LEU A 155 2.30 4.34 7.61
CA LEU A 155 1.41 3.18 7.72
C LEU A 155 1.78 2.14 6.66
N GLU A 156 1.72 0.86 7.01
CA GLU A 156 1.62 -0.21 6.02
C GLU A 156 0.16 -0.56 5.76
N VAL A 157 -0.12 -0.95 4.50
CA VAL A 157 -1.42 -1.42 4.05
C VAL A 157 -1.29 -2.80 3.44
N TYR A 158 -2.20 -3.69 3.80
CA TYR A 158 -2.32 -5.01 3.18
C TYR A 158 -3.74 -5.56 3.38
N ASN A 159 -4.07 -6.63 2.69
CA ASN A 159 -5.25 -7.46 2.97
C ASN A 159 -4.77 -8.90 3.08
N PRO A 160 -5.12 -9.69 4.11
CA PRO A 160 -4.68 -11.08 4.22
C PRO A 160 -5.03 -11.92 2.98
N ALA A 161 -6.25 -11.79 2.45
CA ALA A 161 -6.69 -12.45 1.22
C ALA A 161 -7.99 -11.82 0.69
N HIS A 162 -7.88 -10.77 -0.13
CA HIS A 162 -9.04 -10.01 -0.64
C HIS A 162 -10.09 -10.92 -1.31
N GLY A 163 -9.67 -11.80 -2.22
CA GLY A 163 -10.57 -12.71 -2.93
C GLY A 163 -11.17 -13.84 -2.08
N ARG A 164 -10.86 -13.90 -0.78
CA ARG A 164 -11.28 -14.96 0.14
C ARG A 164 -11.94 -14.41 1.41
N GLY A 165 -12.43 -13.17 1.40
CA GLY A 165 -13.13 -12.55 2.55
C GLY A 165 -12.23 -11.76 3.51
N GLY A 166 -10.92 -11.69 3.26
CA GLY A 166 -10.02 -10.85 4.04
C GLY A 166 -10.38 -9.36 3.94
N SER A 167 -10.13 -8.62 5.01
CA SER A 167 -10.32 -7.17 5.06
C SER A 167 -9.00 -6.42 4.90
N VAL A 168 -9.04 -5.21 4.34
CA VAL A 168 -7.88 -4.30 4.37
C VAL A 168 -7.49 -4.00 5.82
N LYS A 169 -6.18 -3.93 6.08
CA LYS A 169 -5.58 -3.65 7.38
C LYS A 169 -4.57 -2.53 7.22
N PHE A 170 -4.55 -1.63 8.19
CA PHE A 170 -3.61 -0.53 8.30
C PHE A 170 -2.79 -0.71 9.59
N HIS A 171 -1.47 -0.55 9.51
CA HIS A 171 -0.60 -0.70 10.67
C HIS A 171 0.49 0.36 10.70
N LYS A 172 0.60 1.11 11.80
CA LYS A 172 1.67 2.11 11.97
C LYS A 172 3.02 1.44 12.16
N VAL A 173 3.88 1.55 11.14
CA VAL A 173 5.20 0.91 11.12
C VAL A 173 6.33 1.87 11.46
N GLY A 174 6.10 3.18 11.38
CA GLY A 174 7.15 4.15 11.59
C GLY A 174 6.69 5.58 11.53
N PHE A 175 7.68 6.46 11.42
CA PHE A 175 7.51 7.88 11.22
C PHE A 175 8.67 8.44 10.40
N TYR A 176 8.46 9.63 9.86
CA TYR A 176 9.52 10.44 9.27
C TYR A 176 9.49 11.84 9.90
N ASN A 177 10.67 12.39 10.19
CA ASN A 177 10.84 13.82 10.42
C ASN A 177 12.23 14.28 9.97
N SER A 178 12.42 15.60 9.86
CA SER A 178 13.67 16.18 9.35
C SER A 178 14.90 15.82 10.19
N TYR A 179 14.73 15.59 11.49
CA TYR A 179 15.81 15.29 12.44
C TYR A 179 16.20 13.80 12.44
N HIS A 180 15.24 12.90 12.60
CA HIS A 180 15.46 11.46 12.71
C HIS A 180 15.45 10.74 11.35
N LYS A 181 15.06 11.44 10.28
CA LYS A 181 14.84 10.89 8.94
C LYS A 181 13.80 9.77 8.97
N TYR A 182 13.84 8.90 7.97
CA TYR A 182 12.91 7.78 7.85
C TYR A 182 13.23 6.71 8.89
N LYS A 183 12.35 6.52 9.89
CA LYS A 183 12.56 5.57 10.98
C LYS A 183 11.38 4.61 11.10
N PHE A 184 11.71 3.33 11.06
CA PHE A 184 10.78 2.26 11.41
C PHE A 184 10.83 2.00 12.90
N LYS A 185 9.68 1.72 13.49
CA LYS A 185 9.63 1.06 14.80
C LYS A 185 10.40 -0.25 14.65
N ALA A 186 11.38 -0.48 15.51
CA ALA A 186 12.16 -1.72 15.51
C ALA A 186 11.20 -2.91 15.66
N GLN A 187 10.85 -3.55 14.54
CA GLN A 187 10.03 -4.74 14.56
C GLN A 187 10.95 -5.91 14.89
N ARG A 188 10.78 -6.47 16.10
CA ARG A 188 11.51 -7.70 16.51
C ARG A 188 11.18 -8.92 15.64
N ARG A 189 10.18 -8.82 14.77
CA ARG A 189 9.61 -9.92 13.99
C ARG A 189 9.36 -9.47 12.55
N CYS A 190 9.46 -10.39 11.60
CA CYS A 190 9.20 -10.10 10.18
C CYS A 190 7.72 -9.71 9.94
N LYS A 191 7.45 -9.02 8.81
CA LYS A 191 6.09 -8.54 8.48
C LYS A 191 5.03 -9.65 8.54
N TYR A 192 5.35 -10.86 8.08
CA TYR A 192 4.41 -11.99 8.07
C TYR A 192 3.99 -12.45 9.46
N TRP A 193 4.84 -12.27 10.47
CA TRP A 193 4.47 -12.59 11.84
C TRP A 193 3.35 -11.67 12.34
N ILE A 194 3.44 -10.38 12.02
CA ILE A 194 2.44 -9.38 12.42
C ILE A 194 1.14 -9.60 11.64
N ARG A 195 1.25 -10.08 10.39
CA ARG A 195 0.13 -10.35 9.47
C ARG A 195 -0.49 -11.74 9.62
N ARG A 196 -0.07 -12.53 10.61
CA ARG A 196 -0.50 -13.93 10.78
C ARG A 196 -1.99 -14.11 11.07
N ASN A 197 -2.66 -13.09 11.60
CA ASN A 197 -4.09 -13.17 11.87
C ASN A 197 -4.88 -12.95 10.57
N MET A 198 -5.50 -14.01 10.10
CA MET A 198 -6.29 -14.10 8.86
C MET A 198 -7.80 -14.11 9.14
N THR A 199 -8.26 -13.48 10.24
CA THR A 199 -9.70 -13.35 10.55
C THR A 199 -10.48 -12.81 9.35
N GLY A 200 -11.57 -13.48 9.00
CA GLY A 200 -12.42 -13.17 7.84
C GLY A 200 -12.02 -13.88 6.54
N VAL A 201 -10.82 -14.48 6.47
CA VAL A 201 -10.41 -15.30 5.34
C VAL A 201 -11.06 -16.67 5.41
N THR A 202 -11.61 -17.14 4.30
CA THR A 202 -12.18 -18.49 4.14
C THR A 202 -11.31 -19.34 3.23
N LEU A 203 -10.82 -20.46 3.76
CA LEU A 203 -10.11 -21.49 3.02
C LEU A 203 -11.12 -22.58 2.58
N ARG A 204 -11.20 -22.80 1.27
CA ARG A 204 -11.98 -23.92 0.72
C ARG A 204 -11.04 -25.08 0.44
N SER A 205 -11.31 -26.23 1.04
CA SER A 205 -10.55 -27.47 0.84
C SER A 205 -11.41 -28.52 0.14
N LEU A 206 -10.75 -29.34 -0.69
CA LEU A 206 -11.33 -30.52 -1.31
C LEU A 206 -10.57 -31.73 -0.76
N ILE A 207 -11.32 -32.75 -0.37
CA ILE A 207 -10.76 -33.95 0.23
C ILE A 207 -11.23 -35.16 -0.58
N VAL A 208 -10.29 -36.02 -0.95
CA VAL A 208 -10.58 -37.29 -1.60
C VAL A 208 -10.76 -38.37 -0.54
N LEU A 209 -11.84 -39.14 -0.68
CA LEU A 209 -12.13 -40.29 0.17
C LEU A 209 -11.69 -41.57 -0.57
N PRO A 210 -10.71 -42.32 -0.04
CA PRO A 210 -10.25 -43.57 -0.67
C PRO A 210 -11.28 -44.70 -0.54
N ILE A 211 -12.17 -44.61 0.44
CA ILE A 211 -13.26 -45.55 0.68
C ILE A 211 -14.56 -44.75 0.68
N HIS A 212 -15.62 -45.35 0.13
CA HIS A 212 -16.95 -44.80 0.22
C HIS A 212 -17.37 -44.58 1.69
N PHE A 213 -18.01 -43.46 1.97
CA PHE A 213 -18.50 -43.14 3.31
C PHE A 213 -19.87 -42.47 3.21
N GLU A 214 -20.84 -43.04 3.89
CA GLU A 214 -22.16 -42.45 4.06
C GLU A 214 -22.20 -41.65 5.37
N GLY A 215 -22.44 -40.34 5.27
CA GLY A 215 -22.53 -39.43 6.41
C GLY A 215 -21.91 -38.07 6.15
N ARG A 216 -21.71 -37.28 7.22
CA ARG A 216 -21.07 -35.96 7.11
C ARG A 216 -19.56 -36.13 6.99
N LEU A 217 -18.93 -35.40 6.08
CA LEU A 217 -17.47 -35.44 5.86
C LEU A 217 -16.67 -35.23 7.16
N LEU A 218 -17.09 -34.31 8.03
CA LEU A 218 -16.42 -34.07 9.31
C LEU A 218 -16.43 -35.29 10.23
N ASP A 219 -17.50 -36.07 10.22
CA ASP A 219 -17.58 -37.30 11.03
C ASP A 219 -16.56 -38.33 10.51
N TYR A 220 -16.35 -38.43 9.19
CA TYR A 220 -15.30 -39.28 8.62
C TYR A 220 -13.88 -38.81 8.97
N LEU A 221 -13.64 -37.49 8.94
CA LEU A 221 -12.30 -36.93 9.16
C LEU A 221 -11.83 -37.03 10.62
N ASN A 222 -12.78 -37.07 11.56
CA ASN A 222 -12.51 -37.19 13.00
C ASN A 222 -12.31 -38.64 13.48
N LYS A 223 -12.53 -39.65 12.63
CA LYS A 223 -12.31 -41.06 13.01
C LYS A 223 -10.83 -41.43 13.02
N GLU A 224 -10.47 -42.43 13.82
CA GLU A 224 -9.09 -42.94 13.91
C GLU A 224 -8.91 -44.37 13.35
N ASP A 225 -9.92 -44.93 12.71
CA ASP A 225 -9.93 -46.27 12.09
C ASP A 225 -9.19 -46.34 10.73
N GLN A 226 -8.74 -47.53 10.33
CA GLN A 226 -8.12 -47.80 9.02
C GLN A 226 -7.07 -46.74 8.64
N ARG A 227 -6.16 -46.44 9.58
CA ARG A 227 -5.20 -45.34 9.44
C ARG A 227 -4.35 -45.52 8.20
N GLU A 228 -3.96 -46.75 7.89
CA GLU A 228 -3.19 -47.14 6.70
C GLU A 228 -3.86 -46.74 5.38
N ILE A 229 -5.19 -46.67 5.33
CA ILE A 229 -5.95 -46.24 4.14
C ILE A 229 -6.24 -44.74 4.18
N ASN A 230 -6.56 -44.21 5.36
CA ASN A 230 -7.03 -42.83 5.55
C ASN A 230 -5.94 -41.87 6.03
N THR A 231 -4.65 -42.23 5.87
CA THR A 231 -3.54 -41.45 6.43
C THR A 231 -3.56 -40.02 5.88
N PHE A 232 -3.57 -39.85 4.55
CA PHE A 232 -3.36 -38.54 3.93
C PHE A 232 -4.51 -37.55 4.18
N ASN A 233 -5.75 -37.98 4.01
CA ASN A 233 -6.89 -37.07 4.13
C ASN A 233 -7.14 -36.63 5.58
N ARG A 234 -7.03 -37.54 6.55
CA ARG A 234 -7.20 -37.20 7.98
C ARG A 234 -6.01 -36.44 8.55
N PHE A 235 -4.79 -36.81 8.16
CA PHE A 235 -3.60 -36.04 8.54
C PHE A 235 -3.68 -34.60 8.02
N ASN A 236 -4.01 -34.41 6.73
CA ASN A 236 -4.13 -33.09 6.14
C ASN A 236 -5.25 -32.28 6.79
N TYR A 237 -6.40 -32.89 7.10
CA TYR A 237 -7.47 -32.23 7.85
C TYR A 237 -7.00 -31.74 9.22
N ASN A 238 -6.28 -32.58 9.98
CA ASN A 238 -5.76 -32.21 11.30
C ASN A 238 -4.71 -31.10 11.23
N LEU A 239 -3.84 -31.16 10.21
CA LEU A 239 -2.84 -30.12 9.94
C LEU A 239 -3.52 -28.79 9.61
N ILE A 240 -4.44 -28.78 8.65
CA ILE A 240 -5.17 -27.57 8.24
C ILE A 240 -6.00 -27.01 9.40
N SER A 241 -6.65 -27.87 10.20
CA SER A 241 -7.38 -27.45 11.41
C SER A 241 -6.47 -26.79 12.45
N SER A 242 -5.23 -27.27 12.57
CA SER A 242 -4.23 -26.65 13.44
C SER A 242 -3.76 -25.30 12.90
N CYS A 243 -3.55 -25.19 11.59
CA CYS A 243 -3.27 -23.91 10.92
C CYS A 243 -4.45 -22.94 11.08
N GLN A 244 -5.69 -23.42 10.97
CA GLN A 244 -6.91 -22.62 11.13
C GLN A 244 -6.94 -21.96 12.50
N ARG A 245 -6.69 -22.72 13.57
CA ARG A 245 -6.59 -22.19 14.94
C ARG A 245 -5.40 -21.24 15.14
N TYR A 246 -4.27 -21.53 14.51
CA TYR A 246 -3.07 -20.71 14.68
C TYR A 246 -3.16 -19.35 13.94
N TYR A 247 -3.73 -19.36 12.74
CA TYR A 247 -3.83 -18.19 11.86
C TYR A 247 -5.21 -17.53 11.86
N ASN A 248 -6.21 -18.06 12.59
CA ASN A 248 -7.57 -17.52 12.71
C ASN A 248 -8.33 -17.34 11.39
N PHE A 249 -8.25 -18.28 10.45
CA PHE A 249 -9.12 -18.30 9.26
C PHE A 249 -10.32 -19.25 9.46
N SER A 250 -11.27 -19.27 8.52
CA SER A 250 -12.39 -20.21 8.48
C SER A 250 -12.29 -21.24 7.36
#